data_AF-A0A7R8VZ86-F1
#
_entry.id   AF-A0A7R8VZ86-F1
#
_cell.length_a   1.000
_cell.length_b   1.000
_cell.length_c   1.000
_cell.angle_alpha   90.00
_cell.angle_beta   90.00
_cell.angle_gamma   90.00
#
_symmetry.space_group_name_H-M   'P 1'
#
loop_
_entity.id
_entity.type
_entity.pdbx_description
1 polymer ?
#
loop_
_entity_poly.entity_id
_entity_poly.type
_entity_poly.pdbx_seq_one_letter_code
_entity_poly.pdbx_strand_id
1 'polypeptide(L)'
;RSYFGTDGIGYTFIRVPLGGCDFSTHYYAYDDDHPGDSTLQYFNLTEEDYVYKIPNIKRAQELSPNPIRVFTAPWSAPDWMKEIESSGASHLLPEYYETYAKYYVKFLQLYAEQGVDFWGLTPQNEPSHGTTNGGFNSMGWTSEQLRDWTAGYFVPALKAAGLDDIVLMILDDQRTQVEEWAEDWYGNESVNSFSDGMAVHWYQDSNSDASVLTQAHEQYPDKFLLYTEACIFTNGVIEPILGDWSRAERYASSILEV
;
A
#
# COMPACT_ATOMS: atom_id res chain seq x y z
N ARG A 1 -5.04 22.39 -7.04
CA ARG A 1 -4.49 23.71 -6.61
C ARG A 1 -4.37 23.79 -5.10
N SER A 2 -5.43 23.62 -4.30
CA SER A 2 -5.34 23.71 -2.83
C SER A 2 -4.34 22.73 -2.19
N TYR A 3 -4.26 21.49 -2.68
CA TYR A 3 -3.30 20.49 -2.18
C TYR A 3 -1.87 20.72 -2.70
N PHE A 4 -1.70 20.75 -4.03
CA PHE A 4 -0.38 20.71 -4.65
C PHE A 4 0.15 22.06 -5.15
N GLY A 5 -0.70 23.06 -5.37
CA GLY A 5 -0.29 24.33 -5.97
C GLY A 5 0.58 25.18 -5.05
N THR A 6 1.32 26.12 -5.63
CA THR A 6 2.17 27.09 -4.91
C THR A 6 1.44 27.89 -3.83
N ASP A 7 0.15 28.17 -4.04
CA ASP A 7 -0.71 28.93 -3.11
C ASP A 7 -1.53 28.00 -2.19
N GLY A 8 -1.19 26.71 -2.15
CA GLY A 8 -1.87 25.68 -1.38
C GLY A 8 -1.10 25.23 -0.14
N ILE A 9 -1.37 24.02 0.31
CA ILE A 9 -0.71 23.41 1.48
C ILE A 9 0.50 22.53 1.13
N GLY A 10 0.90 22.50 -0.15
CA GLY A 10 2.19 21.95 -0.59
C GLY A 10 2.35 20.44 -0.42
N TYR A 11 1.31 19.63 -0.68
CA TYR A 11 1.43 18.17 -0.67
C TYR A 11 2.52 17.69 -1.63
N THR A 12 3.32 16.73 -1.18
CA THR A 12 4.43 16.11 -1.95
C THR A 12 4.36 14.59 -1.97
N PHE A 13 3.20 14.03 -1.62
CA PHE A 13 2.98 12.59 -1.53
C PHE A 13 1.61 12.22 -2.11
N ILE A 14 1.55 11.15 -2.89
CA ILE A 14 0.31 10.56 -3.41
C ILE A 14 0.40 9.05 -3.25
N ARG A 15 -0.60 8.44 -2.58
CA ARG A 15 -0.78 6.98 -2.53
C ARG A 15 -1.76 6.55 -3.62
N VAL A 16 -1.37 5.55 -4.41
CA VAL A 16 -2.12 5.04 -5.57
C VAL A 16 -2.39 3.56 -5.34
N PRO A 17 -3.67 3.14 -5.25
CA PRO A 17 -4.00 1.73 -5.22
C PRO A 17 -3.54 1.00 -6.47
N LEU A 18 -2.95 -0.18 -6.29
CA LEU A 18 -2.79 -1.14 -7.37
C LEU A 18 -4.08 -1.96 -7.46
N GLY A 19 -4.84 -1.76 -8.54
CA GLY A 19 -6.17 -2.35 -8.71
C GLY A 19 -7.25 -1.62 -7.91
N GLY A 20 -8.36 -2.33 -7.66
CA GLY A 20 -9.49 -1.83 -6.89
C GLY A 20 -9.28 -1.84 -5.38
N CYS A 21 -10.04 -1.01 -4.69
CA CYS A 21 -10.11 -0.90 -3.23
C CYS A 21 -11.55 -0.65 -2.78
N ASP A 22 -11.80 -0.53 -1.49
CA ASP A 22 -13.09 -0.15 -0.89
C ASP A 22 -13.64 1.21 -1.40
N PHE A 23 -12.76 2.14 -1.79
CA PHE A 23 -13.13 3.41 -2.45
C PHE A 23 -13.28 3.31 -3.98
N SER A 24 -13.35 2.10 -4.54
CA SER A 24 -13.68 1.85 -5.94
C SER A 24 -15.19 1.61 -6.13
N THR A 25 -15.69 1.80 -7.35
CA THR A 25 -17.13 1.62 -7.65
C THR A 25 -17.53 0.16 -7.84
N HIS A 26 -16.56 -0.73 -7.99
CA HIS A 26 -16.71 -2.17 -8.13
C HIS A 26 -15.41 -2.86 -7.72
N TYR A 27 -15.49 -4.17 -7.47
CA TYR A 27 -14.30 -5.01 -7.28
C TYR A 27 -13.60 -5.23 -8.63
N TYR A 28 -12.30 -4.99 -8.68
CA TYR A 28 -11.46 -5.39 -9.80
C TYR A 28 -10.00 -5.55 -9.39
N ALA A 29 -9.30 -6.44 -10.08
CA ALA A 29 -7.86 -6.49 -10.22
C ALA A 29 -7.52 -6.48 -11.72
N TYR A 30 -6.27 -6.20 -12.06
CA TYR A 30 -5.83 -6.33 -13.45
C TYR A 30 -5.87 -7.81 -13.84
N ASP A 31 -6.14 -8.13 -15.11
CA ASP A 31 -6.14 -9.52 -15.58
C ASP A 31 -7.19 -10.47 -14.92
N ASP A 32 -8.22 -9.92 -14.27
CA ASP A 32 -9.30 -10.72 -13.66
C ASP A 32 -10.09 -11.55 -14.68
N ASP A 33 -10.28 -11.02 -15.90
CA ASP A 33 -11.08 -11.66 -16.96
C ASP A 33 -10.34 -12.82 -17.67
N HIS A 34 -9.10 -13.14 -17.29
CA HIS A 34 -8.29 -14.19 -17.92
C HIS A 34 -7.77 -15.24 -16.91
N PRO A 35 -8.66 -16.06 -16.31
CA PRO A 35 -8.25 -17.07 -15.34
C PRO A 35 -7.15 -18.00 -15.84
N GLY A 36 -6.08 -18.11 -15.04
CA GLY A 36 -4.94 -18.98 -15.34
C GLY A 36 -3.89 -18.37 -16.27
N ASP A 37 -3.96 -17.07 -16.58
CA ASP A 37 -2.91 -16.36 -17.33
C ASP A 37 -1.63 -16.15 -16.50
N SER A 38 -0.95 -17.24 -16.17
CA SER A 38 0.35 -17.23 -15.48
C SER A 38 1.45 -16.44 -16.21
N THR A 39 1.25 -16.12 -17.49
CA THR A 39 2.18 -15.30 -18.28
C THR A 39 1.87 -13.81 -18.24
N LEU A 40 0.70 -13.43 -17.70
CA LEU A 40 0.18 -12.07 -17.69
C LEU A 40 0.16 -11.45 -19.09
N GLN A 41 -0.09 -12.24 -20.13
CA GLN A 41 -0.14 -11.74 -21.50
C GLN A 41 -1.30 -10.76 -21.71
N TYR A 42 -2.39 -10.93 -20.96
CA TYR A 42 -3.59 -10.10 -21.06
C TYR A 42 -3.69 -9.00 -20.00
N PHE A 43 -2.78 -8.97 -19.03
CA PHE A 43 -2.68 -7.87 -18.06
C PHE A 43 -2.64 -6.52 -18.78
N ASN A 44 -3.54 -5.63 -18.35
CA ASN A 44 -3.57 -4.22 -18.74
C ASN A 44 -4.13 -3.38 -17.58
N LEU A 45 -3.77 -2.09 -17.55
CA LEU A 45 -4.44 -1.11 -16.71
C LEU A 45 -5.88 -0.90 -17.17
N THR A 46 -6.75 -0.44 -16.26
CA THR A 46 -8.19 -0.28 -16.54
C THR A 46 -8.57 1.17 -16.85
N GLU A 47 -9.85 1.41 -17.13
CA GLU A 47 -10.40 2.76 -17.30
C GLU A 47 -10.10 3.64 -16.08
N GLU A 48 -10.12 3.05 -14.88
CA GLU A 48 -9.81 3.73 -13.62
C GLU A 48 -8.44 4.41 -13.64
N ASP A 49 -7.45 3.74 -14.20
CA ASP A 49 -6.09 4.25 -14.32
C ASP A 49 -6.00 5.35 -15.38
N TYR A 50 -6.48 5.07 -16.58
CA TYR A 50 -6.29 5.94 -17.74
C TYR A 50 -7.14 7.21 -17.69
N VAL A 51 -8.34 7.13 -17.11
CA VAL A 51 -9.31 8.24 -17.08
C VAL A 51 -9.21 9.03 -15.78
N TYR A 52 -8.98 8.35 -14.64
CA TYR A 52 -9.00 9.02 -13.33
C TYR A 52 -7.62 9.12 -12.70
N LYS A 53 -6.92 8.02 -12.42
CA LYS A 53 -5.71 8.05 -11.57
C LYS A 53 -4.55 8.78 -12.25
N ILE A 54 -4.09 8.32 -13.40
CA ILE A 54 -2.91 8.85 -14.09
C ILE A 54 -3.07 10.32 -14.48
N PRO A 55 -4.19 10.76 -15.11
CA PRO A 55 -4.34 12.18 -15.46
C PRO A 55 -4.33 13.10 -14.24
N ASN A 56 -4.91 12.68 -13.11
CA ASN A 56 -4.90 13.49 -11.89
C ASN A 56 -3.52 13.53 -11.22
N ILE A 57 -2.76 12.44 -11.23
CA ILE A 57 -1.37 12.42 -10.73
C ILE A 57 -0.51 13.38 -11.55
N LYS A 58 -0.56 13.31 -12.88
CA LYS A 58 0.16 14.24 -13.76
C LYS A 58 -0.24 15.68 -13.51
N ARG A 59 -1.55 15.93 -13.34
CA ARG A 59 -2.03 17.27 -13.03
C ARG A 59 -1.51 17.79 -11.69
N ALA A 60 -1.38 16.93 -10.69
CA ALA A 60 -0.77 17.29 -9.42
C ALA A 60 0.72 17.63 -9.59
N GLN A 61 1.47 16.81 -10.35
CA GLN A 61 2.89 17.04 -10.65
C GLN A 61 3.12 18.36 -11.39
N GLU A 62 2.28 18.70 -12.37
CA GLU A 62 2.33 19.99 -13.09
C GLU A 62 2.08 21.21 -12.20
N LEU A 63 1.20 21.06 -11.19
CA LEU A 63 0.84 22.15 -10.30
C LEU A 63 1.85 22.34 -9.16
N SER A 64 2.57 21.27 -8.81
CA SER A 64 3.46 21.26 -7.65
C SER A 64 4.77 21.96 -7.92
N PRO A 65 5.20 22.89 -7.03
CA PRO A 65 6.54 23.45 -7.10
C PRO A 65 7.63 22.47 -6.64
N ASN A 66 7.25 21.37 -5.98
CA ASN A 66 8.14 20.36 -5.44
C ASN A 66 7.91 18.99 -6.10
N PRO A 67 8.93 18.13 -6.18
CA PRO A 67 8.74 16.74 -6.61
C PRO A 67 7.69 16.03 -5.75
N ILE A 68 6.81 15.27 -6.39
CA ILE A 68 5.80 14.45 -5.71
C ILE A 68 6.32 13.01 -5.65
N ARG A 69 6.37 12.44 -4.45
CA ARG A 69 6.58 11.01 -4.24
C ARG A 69 5.26 10.28 -4.49
N VAL A 70 5.27 9.36 -5.45
CA VAL A 70 4.12 8.48 -5.71
C VAL A 70 4.40 7.14 -5.02
N PHE A 71 3.43 6.64 -4.27
CA PHE A 71 3.53 5.43 -3.47
C PHE A 71 2.40 4.47 -3.82
N THR A 72 2.61 3.16 -3.75
CA THR A 72 1.57 2.18 -4.11
C THR A 72 1.52 0.98 -3.18
N ALA A 73 0.33 0.40 -3.09
CA ALA A 73 0.03 -0.81 -2.35
C ALA A 73 -1.08 -1.56 -3.09
N PRO A 74 -1.04 -2.90 -3.17
CA PRO A 74 -2.16 -3.67 -3.70
C PRO A 74 -3.15 -3.97 -2.60
N TRP A 75 -4.45 -3.96 -2.93
CA TRP A 75 -5.47 -4.47 -2.03
C TRP A 75 -5.70 -5.97 -2.24
N SER A 76 -5.62 -6.44 -3.48
CA SER A 76 -5.81 -7.86 -3.80
C SER A 76 -5.06 -8.27 -5.06
N ALA A 77 -4.75 -9.57 -5.17
CA ALA A 77 -4.47 -10.24 -6.43
C ALA A 77 -5.77 -10.51 -7.21
N PRO A 78 -5.67 -10.90 -8.50
CA PRO A 78 -6.80 -11.42 -9.26
C PRO A 78 -7.42 -12.65 -8.59
N ASP A 79 -8.73 -12.82 -8.77
CA ASP A 79 -9.48 -13.88 -8.06
C ASP A 79 -8.96 -15.28 -8.36
N TRP A 80 -8.56 -15.52 -9.61
CA TRP A 80 -8.01 -16.80 -10.05
C TRP A 80 -6.64 -17.12 -9.43
N MET A 81 -5.99 -16.15 -8.78
CA MET A 81 -4.74 -16.37 -8.03
C MET A 81 -4.96 -16.72 -6.55
N LYS A 82 -6.19 -16.70 -6.06
CA LYS A 82 -6.53 -16.75 -4.63
C LYS A 82 -7.28 -18.02 -4.24
N GLU A 83 -7.21 -18.39 -2.96
CA GLU A 83 -7.94 -19.53 -2.40
C GLU A 83 -9.47 -19.34 -2.44
N ILE A 84 -9.93 -18.10 -2.20
CA ILE A 84 -11.34 -17.71 -2.16
C ILE A 84 -11.52 -16.39 -2.94
N GLU A 85 -12.60 -16.28 -3.72
CA GLU A 85 -12.92 -15.10 -4.53
C GLU A 85 -13.27 -13.84 -3.69
N SER A 86 -12.83 -12.70 -4.21
CA SER A 86 -13.30 -11.30 -4.12
C SER A 86 -13.78 -10.59 -2.84
N SER A 87 -13.88 -11.22 -1.67
CA SER A 87 -13.99 -10.48 -0.39
C SER A 87 -14.01 -11.43 0.80
N GLY A 88 -12.86 -11.87 1.27
CA GLY A 88 -12.79 -12.83 2.37
C GLY A 88 -11.39 -12.99 2.92
N ALA A 89 -11.30 -13.77 3.99
CA ALA A 89 -10.06 -14.35 4.49
C ALA A 89 -9.45 -15.22 3.39
N SER A 90 -8.68 -14.60 2.50
CA SER A 90 -8.26 -15.21 1.25
C SER A 90 -6.78 -14.94 1.03
N HIS A 91 -6.05 -16.02 0.79
CA HIS A 91 -4.60 -15.99 0.61
C HIS A 91 -4.25 -16.22 -0.85
N LEU A 92 -3.07 -15.74 -1.25
CA LEU A 92 -2.49 -16.07 -2.55
C LEU A 92 -2.15 -17.56 -2.58
N LEU A 93 -2.53 -18.26 -3.65
CA LEU A 93 -2.13 -19.66 -3.83
C LEU A 93 -0.63 -19.75 -4.12
N PRO A 94 0.11 -20.69 -3.48
CA PRO A 94 1.55 -20.84 -3.67
C PRO A 94 1.99 -20.98 -5.14
N GLU A 95 1.18 -21.63 -5.99
CA GLU A 95 1.47 -21.77 -7.42
C GLU A 95 1.52 -20.44 -8.20
N TYR A 96 0.94 -19.36 -7.66
CA TYR A 96 0.93 -18.04 -8.29
C TYR A 96 1.87 -17.03 -7.64
N TYR A 97 2.74 -17.44 -6.71
CA TYR A 97 3.68 -16.54 -6.03
C TYR A 97 4.58 -15.79 -7.01
N GLU A 98 5.14 -16.49 -8.01
CA GLU A 98 5.97 -15.87 -9.04
C GLU A 98 5.14 -14.98 -9.98
N THR A 99 3.95 -15.44 -10.37
CA THR A 99 3.04 -14.69 -11.23
C THR A 99 2.63 -13.37 -10.57
N TYR A 100 2.28 -13.39 -9.29
CA TYR A 100 1.86 -12.19 -8.56
C TYR A 100 2.99 -11.17 -8.39
N ALA A 101 4.24 -11.64 -8.21
CA ALA A 101 5.40 -10.75 -8.19
C ALA A 101 5.58 -10.04 -9.56
N LYS A 102 5.40 -10.78 -10.67
CA LYS A 102 5.43 -10.22 -12.03
C LYS A 102 4.26 -9.29 -12.31
N TYR A 103 3.09 -9.57 -11.74
CA TYR A 103 1.89 -8.74 -11.83
C TYR A 103 2.15 -7.36 -11.23
N TYR A 104 2.80 -7.31 -10.06
CA TYR A 104 3.21 -6.06 -9.43
C TYR A 104 4.23 -5.29 -10.28
N VAL A 105 5.26 -5.97 -10.78
CA VAL A 105 6.26 -5.37 -11.67
C VAL A 105 5.62 -4.79 -12.94
N LYS A 106 4.69 -5.52 -13.56
CA LYS A 106 4.02 -5.09 -14.79
C LYS A 106 3.18 -3.82 -14.56
N PHE A 107 2.53 -3.70 -13.41
CA PHE A 107 1.86 -2.46 -13.00
C PHE A 107 2.84 -1.28 -12.93
N LEU A 108 3.98 -1.44 -12.22
CA LEU A 108 4.99 -0.39 -12.07
C LEU A 108 5.53 0.06 -13.44
N GLN A 109 5.82 -0.90 -14.33
CA GLN A 109 6.32 -0.63 -15.69
C GLN A 109 5.29 0.13 -16.54
N LEU A 110 4.01 -0.28 -16.51
CA LEU A 110 2.98 0.39 -17.29
C LEU A 110 2.69 1.81 -16.80
N TYR A 111 2.76 2.06 -15.49
CA TYR A 111 2.68 3.43 -14.96
C TYR A 111 3.89 4.28 -15.38
N ALA A 112 5.11 3.71 -15.37
CA ALA A 112 6.31 4.37 -15.85
C ALA A 112 6.24 4.71 -17.35
N GLU A 113 5.67 3.83 -18.19
CA GLU A 113 5.39 4.12 -19.61
C GLU A 113 4.42 5.31 -19.78
N GLN A 114 3.53 5.51 -18.80
CA GLN A 114 2.67 6.67 -18.73
C GLN A 114 3.37 7.88 -18.08
N GLY A 115 4.64 7.83 -17.74
CA GLY A 115 5.39 8.93 -17.13
C GLY A 115 5.04 9.17 -15.66
N VAL A 116 4.62 8.12 -14.94
CA VAL A 116 4.40 8.14 -13.49
C VAL A 116 5.30 7.09 -12.86
N ASP A 117 6.42 7.54 -12.28
CA ASP A 117 7.33 6.66 -11.54
C ASP A 117 6.92 6.60 -10.07
N PHE A 118 7.06 5.42 -9.47
CA PHE A 118 6.82 5.20 -8.04
C PHE A 118 8.11 5.41 -7.24
N TRP A 119 8.01 6.23 -6.19
CA TRP A 119 9.07 6.41 -5.21
C TRP A 119 9.15 5.24 -4.23
N GLY A 120 8.00 4.70 -3.82
CA GLY A 120 7.95 3.62 -2.86
C GLY A 120 6.71 2.75 -2.99
N LEU A 121 6.74 1.62 -2.29
CA LEU A 121 5.65 0.64 -2.31
C LEU A 121 5.58 -0.15 -1.00
N THR A 122 4.44 -0.81 -0.78
CA THR A 122 4.29 -1.92 0.17
C THR A 122 3.88 -3.20 -0.57
N PRO A 123 4.31 -4.38 -0.08
CA PRO A 123 3.90 -5.66 -0.66
C PRO A 123 2.38 -5.91 -0.64
N GLN A 124 1.67 -5.37 0.36
CA GLN A 124 0.23 -5.58 0.56
C GLN A 124 -0.34 -4.46 1.44
N ASN A 125 -1.51 -3.92 1.08
CA ASN A 125 -2.32 -3.09 1.97
C ASN A 125 -3.02 -3.97 3.02
N GLU A 126 -2.90 -3.60 4.30
CA GLU A 126 -3.55 -4.24 5.44
C GLU A 126 -3.57 -5.78 5.39
N PRO A 127 -2.39 -6.43 5.31
CA PRO A 127 -2.27 -7.88 5.20
C PRO A 127 -3.01 -8.63 6.31
N SER A 128 -3.09 -8.08 7.53
CA SER A 128 -3.83 -8.71 8.62
C SER A 128 -5.34 -8.61 8.42
N HIS A 129 -5.85 -7.47 7.94
CA HIS A 129 -7.28 -7.28 7.70
C HIS A 129 -7.78 -8.17 6.57
N GLY A 130 -6.94 -8.45 5.57
CA GLY A 130 -7.23 -9.40 4.49
C GLY A 130 -7.48 -10.84 4.95
N THR A 131 -7.20 -11.18 6.22
CA THR A 131 -7.58 -12.46 6.85
C THR A 131 -9.01 -12.46 7.40
N THR A 132 -9.76 -11.37 7.17
CA THR A 132 -11.16 -11.21 7.55
C THR A 132 -12.01 -10.83 6.33
N ASN A 133 -13.33 -10.94 6.41
CA ASN A 133 -14.22 -10.57 5.31
C ASN A 133 -14.66 -9.10 5.42
N GLY A 134 -14.13 -8.25 4.55
CA GLY A 134 -14.49 -6.83 4.46
C GLY A 134 -15.56 -6.47 3.42
N GLY A 135 -15.90 -7.36 2.48
CA GLY A 135 -16.80 -7.03 1.35
C GLY A 135 -16.17 -6.16 0.26
N PHE A 136 -14.84 -6.07 0.19
CA PHE A 136 -14.07 -5.28 -0.79
C PHE A 136 -12.75 -6.00 -1.14
N ASN A 137 -11.96 -5.43 -2.06
CA ASN A 137 -10.64 -5.96 -2.43
C ASN A 137 -9.75 -6.13 -1.20
N SER A 138 -9.39 -7.38 -0.90
CA SER A 138 -8.49 -7.72 0.21
C SER A 138 -7.75 -9.03 -0.07
N MET A 139 -6.52 -9.14 0.44
CA MET A 139 -5.74 -10.38 0.43
C MET A 139 -4.96 -10.50 1.73
N GLY A 140 -5.18 -11.60 2.43
CA GLY A 140 -4.65 -11.86 3.76
C GLY A 140 -3.25 -12.47 3.72
N TRP A 141 -2.43 -12.08 4.67
CA TRP A 141 -1.12 -12.67 4.91
C TRP A 141 -0.79 -12.67 6.39
N THR A 142 -0.14 -13.73 6.88
CA THR A 142 0.65 -13.61 8.11
C THR A 142 1.94 -12.84 7.81
N SER A 143 2.59 -12.31 8.85
CA SER A 143 3.87 -11.63 8.71
C SER A 143 4.90 -12.53 8.00
N GLU A 144 5.00 -13.80 8.41
CA GLU A 144 5.96 -14.75 7.84
C GLU A 144 5.66 -15.08 6.39
N GLN A 145 4.38 -15.27 6.03
CA GLN A 145 4.00 -15.56 4.65
C GLN A 145 4.38 -14.40 3.72
N LEU A 146 4.05 -13.16 4.12
CA LEU A 146 4.35 -11.99 3.31
C LEU A 146 5.85 -11.74 3.23
N ARG A 147 6.58 -11.95 4.33
CA ARG A 147 8.04 -11.86 4.39
C ARG A 147 8.70 -12.84 3.42
N ASP A 148 8.31 -14.10 3.50
CA ASP A 148 8.92 -15.18 2.71
C ASP A 148 8.57 -15.03 1.22
N TRP A 149 7.33 -14.63 0.90
CA TRP A 149 6.96 -14.27 -0.47
C TRP A 149 7.75 -13.07 -0.98
N THR A 150 7.91 -12.03 -0.15
CA THR A 150 8.62 -10.81 -0.53
C THR A 150 10.10 -11.09 -0.81
N ALA A 151 10.76 -11.83 0.08
CA ALA A 151 12.17 -12.20 -0.06
C ALA A 151 12.41 -13.19 -1.22
N GLY A 152 11.51 -14.17 -1.38
CA GLY A 152 11.69 -15.27 -2.33
C GLY A 152 11.25 -14.95 -3.76
N TYR A 153 10.29 -14.05 -3.96
CA TYR A 153 9.67 -13.80 -5.26
C TYR A 153 9.64 -12.32 -5.61
N PHE A 154 9.14 -11.46 -4.71
CA PHE A 154 8.88 -10.06 -5.06
C PHE A 154 10.16 -9.23 -5.25
N VAL A 155 11.09 -9.24 -4.29
CA VAL A 155 12.37 -8.53 -4.39
C VAL A 155 13.21 -9.04 -5.56
N PRO A 156 13.34 -10.36 -5.81
CA PRO A 156 13.96 -10.86 -7.03
C PRO A 156 13.31 -10.36 -8.32
N ALA A 157 11.97 -10.26 -8.37
CA ALA A 157 11.27 -9.75 -9.54
C ALA A 157 11.53 -8.26 -9.78
N LEU A 158 11.55 -7.43 -8.72
CA LEU A 158 11.92 -6.01 -8.81
C LEU A 158 13.35 -5.86 -9.35
N LYS A 159 14.32 -6.61 -8.81
CA LYS A 159 15.72 -6.62 -9.26
C LYS A 159 15.85 -7.05 -10.72
N ALA A 160 15.14 -8.11 -11.13
CA ALA A 160 15.16 -8.58 -12.52
C ALA A 160 14.59 -7.55 -13.50
N ALA A 161 13.68 -6.69 -13.04
CA ALA A 161 13.09 -5.60 -13.81
C ALA A 161 13.89 -4.29 -13.75
N GLY A 162 14.96 -4.22 -12.95
CA GLY A 162 15.73 -2.99 -12.72
C GLY A 162 14.95 -1.93 -11.93
N LEU A 163 14.10 -2.36 -11.00
CA LEU A 163 13.27 -1.53 -10.12
C LEU A 163 13.70 -1.66 -8.65
N ASP A 164 14.96 -2.00 -8.40
CA ASP A 164 15.53 -2.23 -7.07
C ASP A 164 15.92 -0.94 -6.32
N ASP A 165 15.69 0.22 -6.94
CA ASP A 165 15.84 1.55 -6.33
C ASP A 165 14.53 2.08 -5.70
N ILE A 166 13.40 1.40 -5.91
CA ILE A 166 12.13 1.75 -5.29
C ILE A 166 12.18 1.47 -3.78
N VAL A 167 11.72 2.43 -2.98
CA VAL A 167 11.66 2.31 -1.53
C VAL A 167 10.64 1.26 -1.11
N LEU A 168 11.08 0.18 -0.47
CA LEU A 168 10.22 -0.89 0.00
C LEU A 168 9.90 -0.70 1.49
N MET A 169 8.61 -0.57 1.80
CA MET A 169 8.10 -0.51 3.16
C MET A 169 7.36 -1.79 3.54
N ILE A 170 7.54 -2.24 4.79
CA ILE A 170 6.83 -3.39 5.35
C ILE A 170 5.54 -2.94 6.05
N LEU A 171 4.74 -3.90 6.53
CA LEU A 171 3.50 -3.70 7.28
C LEU A 171 2.31 -3.14 6.47
N ASP A 172 2.22 -1.81 6.28
CA ASP A 172 1.06 -1.11 5.70
C ASP A 172 -0.26 -1.45 6.40
N ASP A 173 -0.21 -1.45 7.72
CA ASP A 173 -1.29 -1.86 8.61
C ASP A 173 -1.18 -1.14 9.97
N GLN A 174 -2.04 -1.49 10.92
CA GLN A 174 -2.23 -0.76 12.16
C GLN A 174 -0.98 -0.69 13.05
N ARG A 175 -0.84 0.41 13.80
CA ARG A 175 0.18 0.59 14.84
C ARG A 175 0.28 -0.57 15.85
N THR A 176 -0.83 -1.26 16.12
CA THR A 176 -0.89 -2.43 17.01
C THR A 176 0.01 -3.60 16.58
N GLN A 177 0.45 -3.62 15.31
CA GLN A 177 1.24 -4.70 14.73
C GLN A 177 2.72 -4.37 14.55
N VAL A 178 3.12 -3.13 14.88
CA VAL A 178 4.48 -2.62 14.62
C VAL A 178 5.56 -3.49 15.26
N GLU A 179 5.41 -3.85 16.54
CA GLU A 179 6.43 -4.62 17.27
C GLU A 179 6.64 -6.00 16.67
N GLU A 180 5.54 -6.75 16.46
CA GLU A 180 5.57 -8.11 15.90
C GLU A 180 6.20 -8.14 14.50
N TRP A 181 5.77 -7.25 13.62
CA TRP A 181 6.27 -7.19 12.25
C TRP A 181 7.71 -6.67 12.18
N ALA A 182 8.10 -5.74 13.06
CA ALA A 182 9.48 -5.29 13.15
C ALA A 182 10.41 -6.44 13.57
N GLU A 183 10.03 -7.25 14.56
CA GLU A 183 10.80 -8.41 14.98
C GLU A 183 10.90 -9.47 13.86
N ASP A 184 9.78 -9.83 13.24
CA ASP A 184 9.74 -10.89 12.23
C ASP A 184 10.49 -10.54 10.93
N TRP A 185 10.45 -9.28 10.51
CA TRP A 185 11.11 -8.81 9.30
C TRP A 185 12.53 -8.30 9.55
N TYR A 186 12.73 -7.36 10.48
CA TYR A 186 14.05 -6.75 10.67
C TYR A 186 14.99 -7.57 11.55
N GLY A 187 14.46 -8.45 12.39
CA GLY A 187 15.25 -9.47 13.08
C GLY A 187 15.85 -10.51 12.14
N ASN A 188 15.34 -10.64 10.91
CA ASN A 188 15.86 -11.51 9.87
C ASN A 188 16.82 -10.73 8.93
N GLU A 189 18.12 -11.06 8.98
CA GLU A 189 19.17 -10.35 8.23
C GLU A 189 18.92 -10.29 6.71
N SER A 190 18.33 -11.36 6.14
CA SER A 190 18.04 -11.41 4.70
C SER A 190 17.00 -10.36 4.28
N VAL A 191 16.05 -10.08 5.16
CA VAL A 191 14.90 -9.18 4.92
C VAL A 191 15.26 -7.75 5.26
N ASN A 192 15.92 -7.56 6.40
CA ASN A 192 16.44 -6.28 6.84
C ASN A 192 17.28 -5.58 5.75
N SER A 193 17.98 -6.35 4.91
CA SER A 193 18.83 -5.79 3.85
C SER A 193 18.08 -5.11 2.68
N PHE A 194 16.81 -5.43 2.43
CA PHE A 194 16.07 -4.93 1.27
C PHE A 194 14.87 -4.03 1.61
N SER A 195 14.47 -3.94 2.87
CA SER A 195 13.41 -3.05 3.33
C SER A 195 13.99 -1.74 3.83
N ASP A 196 13.41 -0.61 3.44
CA ASP A 196 13.89 0.73 3.82
C ASP A 196 13.15 1.30 5.04
N GLY A 197 11.94 0.83 5.29
CA GLY A 197 11.09 1.36 6.35
C GLY A 197 9.81 0.57 6.57
N MET A 198 8.94 1.11 7.42
CA MET A 198 7.65 0.52 7.77
C MET A 198 6.53 1.53 7.52
N ALA A 199 5.49 1.06 6.85
CA ALA A 199 4.25 1.78 6.60
C ALA A 199 3.24 1.49 7.72
N VAL A 200 2.57 2.52 8.24
CA VAL A 200 1.68 2.41 9.42
C VAL A 200 0.34 3.09 9.16
N HIS A 201 -0.75 2.47 9.63
CA HIS A 201 -2.12 2.99 9.59
C HIS A 201 -2.60 3.40 10.99
N TRP A 202 -3.51 4.38 11.05
CA TRP A 202 -3.97 5.03 12.30
C TRP A 202 -5.28 4.44 12.87
N TYR A 203 -6.05 3.63 12.15
CA TYR A 203 -7.44 3.31 12.55
C TYR A 203 -7.60 2.73 13.97
N GLN A 204 -6.58 2.05 14.47
CA GLN A 204 -6.56 1.42 15.79
C GLN A 204 -5.59 2.07 16.80
N ASP A 205 -5.15 3.30 16.59
CA ASP A 205 -4.22 3.97 17.52
C ASP A 205 -4.76 4.13 18.95
N SER A 206 -6.08 4.10 19.15
CA SER A 206 -6.64 4.06 20.51
C SER A 206 -6.32 2.77 21.27
N ASN A 207 -5.87 1.73 20.56
CA ASN A 207 -5.57 0.40 21.09
C ASN A 207 -4.07 0.17 21.30
N SER A 208 -3.21 1.12 20.92
CA SER A 208 -1.75 1.00 21.07
C SER A 208 -1.13 2.38 21.29
N ASP A 209 -0.23 2.52 22.25
CA ASP A 209 0.45 3.79 22.55
C ASP A 209 1.46 4.17 21.46
N ALA A 210 1.66 5.46 21.17
CA ALA A 210 2.62 5.89 20.15
C ALA A 210 4.08 5.49 20.45
N SER A 211 4.40 5.22 21.72
CA SER A 211 5.74 4.73 22.14
C SER A 211 6.17 3.43 21.46
N VAL A 212 5.26 2.61 20.90
CA VAL A 212 5.66 1.44 20.10
C VAL A 212 6.45 1.84 18.85
N LEU A 213 6.16 3.02 18.27
CA LEU A 213 6.88 3.57 17.13
C LEU A 213 8.29 4.03 17.54
N THR A 214 8.40 4.67 18.72
CA THR A 214 9.70 5.03 19.29
C THR A 214 10.55 3.79 19.54
N GLN A 215 9.98 2.75 20.14
CA GLN A 215 10.68 1.49 20.42
C GLN A 215 11.15 0.80 19.14
N ALA A 216 10.29 0.72 18.11
CA ALA A 216 10.67 0.15 16.83
C ALA A 216 11.82 0.94 16.15
N HIS A 217 11.77 2.27 16.21
CA HIS A 217 12.86 3.10 15.68
C HIS A 217 14.16 2.96 16.48
N GLU A 218 14.10 2.89 17.81
CA GLU A 218 15.29 2.68 18.65
C GLU A 218 15.93 1.31 18.41
N GLN A 219 15.12 0.27 18.17
CA GLN A 219 15.59 -1.08 17.88
C GLN A 219 16.15 -1.20 16.45
N TYR A 220 15.57 -0.48 15.49
CA TYR A 220 15.94 -0.51 14.07
C TYR A 220 16.14 0.91 13.51
N PRO A 221 17.19 1.64 13.93
CA PRO A 221 17.33 3.09 13.67
C PRO A 221 17.56 3.45 12.19
N ASP A 222 18.02 2.50 11.38
CA ASP A 222 18.21 2.68 9.95
C ASP A 222 16.92 2.53 9.14
N LYS A 223 15.80 2.19 9.80
CA LYS A 223 14.47 2.02 9.19
C LYS A 223 13.59 3.21 9.52
N PHE A 224 13.09 3.89 8.49
CA PHE A 224 12.13 4.97 8.71
C PHE A 224 10.72 4.42 8.96
N LEU A 225 9.91 5.21 9.67
CA LEU A 225 8.48 4.93 9.86
C LEU A 225 7.68 5.98 9.08
N LEU A 226 6.63 5.56 8.40
CA LEU A 226 5.76 6.45 7.63
C LEU A 226 4.30 6.06 7.84
N TYR A 227 3.48 7.01 8.27
CA TYR A 227 2.03 6.82 8.21
C TYR A 227 1.56 6.94 6.76
N THR A 228 1.08 5.83 6.19
CA THR A 228 0.67 5.73 4.77
C THR A 228 -0.84 5.86 4.60
N GLU A 229 -1.63 5.65 5.65
CA GLU A 229 -3.07 5.81 5.62
C GLU A 229 -3.65 6.29 6.96
N ALA A 230 -4.60 7.22 6.86
CA ALA A 230 -5.31 7.80 7.99
C ALA A 230 -6.67 8.30 7.53
N CYS A 231 -7.73 7.90 8.21
CA CYS A 231 -9.03 8.54 8.07
C CYS A 231 -9.87 8.44 9.35
N ILE A 232 -10.91 9.28 9.45
CA ILE A 232 -11.76 9.36 10.63
C ILE A 232 -13.12 8.76 10.33
N PHE A 233 -13.43 7.66 11.03
CA PHE A 233 -14.78 7.18 11.26
C PHE A 233 -15.15 7.50 12.71
N THR A 234 -16.17 8.32 12.93
CA THR A 234 -16.61 8.74 14.27
C THR A 234 -17.92 8.02 14.59
N ASN A 235 -17.96 7.20 15.65
CA ASN A 235 -19.21 6.62 16.20
C ASN A 235 -20.13 5.94 15.15
N GLY A 236 -19.56 5.28 14.14
CA GLY A 236 -20.34 4.64 13.07
C GLY A 236 -20.96 5.59 12.05
N VAL A 237 -20.63 6.89 12.10
CA VAL A 237 -21.04 7.89 11.12
C VAL A 237 -20.04 7.86 9.94
N ILE A 238 -20.43 7.16 8.88
CA ILE A 238 -19.68 7.02 7.62
C ILE A 238 -20.10 8.11 6.62
N GLU A 239 -20.25 9.35 7.10
CA GLU A 239 -20.60 10.49 6.24
C GLU A 239 -19.71 11.72 6.51
N PRO A 240 -19.57 12.62 5.52
CA PRO A 240 -18.89 13.88 5.72
C PRO A 240 -19.63 14.76 6.74
N ILE A 241 -18.94 15.16 7.81
CA ILE A 241 -19.44 16.16 8.76
C ILE A 241 -18.72 17.48 8.45
N LEU A 242 -19.42 18.37 7.74
CA LEU A 242 -18.85 19.64 7.30
C LEU A 242 -18.60 20.58 8.48
N GLY A 243 -17.36 21.07 8.61
CA GLY A 243 -16.98 22.02 9.66
C GLY A 243 -16.71 21.40 11.04
N ASP A 244 -16.56 20.07 11.12
CA ASP A 244 -16.21 19.40 12.38
C ASP A 244 -14.76 19.69 12.79
N TRP A 245 -14.61 20.63 13.72
CA TRP A 245 -13.30 21.01 14.26
C TRP A 245 -12.61 19.87 15.02
N SER A 246 -13.38 19.00 15.67
CA SER A 246 -12.81 17.87 16.43
C SER A 246 -12.10 16.87 15.50
N ARG A 247 -12.58 16.70 14.26
CA ARG A 247 -11.90 15.90 13.24
C ARG A 247 -10.55 16.52 12.88
N ALA A 248 -10.49 17.84 12.69
CA ALA A 248 -9.23 18.54 12.39
C ALA A 248 -8.21 18.42 13.54
N GLU A 249 -8.66 18.60 14.78
CA GLU A 249 -7.80 18.42 15.97
C GLU A 249 -7.25 17.00 16.06
N ARG A 250 -8.05 15.99 15.72
CA ARG A 250 -7.60 14.59 15.76
C ARG A 250 -6.49 14.31 14.72
N TYR A 251 -6.61 14.84 13.50
CA TYR A 251 -5.52 14.77 12.51
C TYR A 251 -4.26 15.48 13.02
N ALA A 252 -4.41 16.70 13.54
CA ALA A 252 -3.27 17.48 14.03
C ALA A 252 -2.57 16.80 15.22
N SER A 253 -3.33 16.27 16.17
CA SER A 253 -2.80 15.55 17.32
C SER A 253 -2.07 14.28 16.89
N SER A 254 -2.63 13.49 15.98
CA SER A 254 -1.95 12.31 15.44
C SER A 254 -0.61 12.71 14.81
N ILE A 255 -0.58 13.71 13.93
CA ILE A 255 0.66 14.17 13.26
C ILE A 255 1.73 14.65 14.27
N LEU A 256 1.34 15.22 15.41
CA LEU A 256 2.26 15.74 16.43
C LEU A 256 2.70 14.69 17.46
N GLU A 257 1.94 13.61 17.62
CA GLU A 257 2.21 12.54 18.58
C GLU A 257 3.31 11.58 18.06
N VAL A 258 3.44 11.46 16.73
CA VAL A 258 4.43 10.59 16.05
C VAL A 258 5.80 11.25 15.91
#